data_AF-A0A8C9VQI8-F1
#
_entry.id   AF-A0A8C9VQI8-F1
#
_cell.length_a   1.000
_cell.length_b   1.000
_cell.length_c   1.000
_cell.angle_alpha   90.00
_cell.angle_beta   90.00
_cell.angle_gamma   90.00
#
_symmetry.space_group_name_H-M   'P 1'
#
loop_
_entity.id
_entity.type
_entity.pdbx_description
1 polymer ?
#
loop_
_entity_poly.entity_id
_entity_poly.type
_entity_poly.pdbx_seq_one_letter_code
_entity_poly.pdbx_strand_id
1 'polypeptide(L)'
;MKNLVCILSDQIFCGNYFIAILLFFGGFVLRCHDPDLRIVGRIFYCLDIIFWYLRLLDLFTVHQHVGPYLTMLTKMTTNMFNVVIMMAIVLVTFGVSRKAILSPEEPPSWTLARDVVFEPYWMIFGEVYAGEIDGWLLAFHFEIHDKLQTCADNQPCPPGSFITPFLQAVYLFVQYIIMVNTLIAFFKYVVFMKSISDKIWKCNRYRYIMTYQGKPWLPPPFIVFSHLTLSIASICKPQPRKYEQDKQCGLSECLSYYIFAQ
;
A
#
# COMPACT_ATOMS: atom_id res chain seq x y z
N MET A 1 -17.88 -14.80 -8.02
CA MET A 1 -16.67 -14.21 -7.41
C MET A 1 -15.92 -13.23 -8.32
N LYS A 2 -15.82 -13.45 -9.65
CA LYS A 2 -15.03 -12.57 -10.55
C LYS A 2 -15.64 -11.17 -10.84
N ASN A 3 -16.97 -11.04 -10.84
CA ASN A 3 -17.65 -9.73 -10.87
C ASN A 3 -17.42 -8.88 -9.61
N LEU A 4 -17.05 -9.52 -8.49
CA LEU A 4 -16.80 -8.83 -7.24
C LEU A 4 -15.50 -8.02 -7.30
N VAL A 5 -14.50 -8.41 -8.09
CA VAL A 5 -13.16 -7.75 -8.13
C VAL A 5 -13.14 -6.47 -8.96
N CYS A 6 -13.87 -6.41 -10.09
CA CYS A 6 -14.07 -5.13 -10.81
C CYS A 6 -14.96 -4.18 -10.00
N ILE A 7 -16.01 -4.71 -9.36
CA ILE A 7 -16.84 -3.93 -8.44
C ILE A 7 -15.99 -3.45 -7.25
N LEU A 8 -15.16 -4.29 -6.64
CA LEU A 8 -14.23 -3.91 -5.57
C LEU A 8 -13.18 -2.90 -6.05
N SER A 9 -12.63 -3.02 -7.26
CA SER A 9 -11.69 -2.01 -7.78
C SER A 9 -12.37 -0.66 -7.98
N ASP A 10 -13.54 -0.60 -8.63
CA ASP A 10 -14.27 0.66 -8.83
C ASP A 10 -14.86 1.20 -7.50
N GLN A 11 -15.18 0.33 -6.54
CA GLN A 11 -15.77 0.66 -5.24
C GLN A 11 -14.72 1.03 -4.17
N ILE A 12 -13.52 0.44 -4.19
CA ILE A 12 -12.36 0.89 -3.41
C ILE A 12 -11.97 2.29 -3.88
N PHE A 13 -11.98 2.53 -5.19
CA PHE A 13 -11.63 3.80 -5.80
C PHE A 13 -12.65 4.90 -5.47
N CYS A 14 -13.94 4.62 -5.66
CA CYS A 14 -15.02 5.53 -5.23
C CYS A 14 -15.03 5.77 -3.72
N GLY A 15 -14.79 4.73 -2.93
CA GLY A 15 -14.64 4.84 -1.48
C GLY A 15 -13.47 5.74 -1.09
N ASN A 16 -12.34 5.62 -1.78
CA ASN A 16 -11.15 6.42 -1.51
C ASN A 16 -11.38 7.91 -1.76
N TYR A 17 -12.15 8.29 -2.80
CA TYR A 17 -12.50 9.69 -3.04
C TYR A 17 -13.43 10.25 -1.98
N PHE A 18 -14.41 9.46 -1.55
CA PHE A 18 -15.31 9.89 -0.49
C PHE A 18 -14.55 10.10 0.82
N ILE A 19 -13.62 9.20 1.15
CA ILE A 19 -12.75 9.32 2.32
C ILE A 19 -11.84 10.55 2.21
N ALA A 20 -11.20 10.81 1.06
CA ALA A 20 -10.38 11.99 0.85
C ALA A 20 -11.18 13.29 1.02
N ILE A 21 -12.37 13.38 0.40
CA ILE A 21 -13.23 14.56 0.53
C ILE A 21 -13.66 14.77 1.99
N LEU A 22 -14.04 13.70 2.70
CA LEU A 22 -14.39 13.79 4.12
C LEU A 22 -13.22 14.22 4.99
N LEU A 23 -12.00 13.71 4.74
CA LEU A 23 -10.80 14.10 5.47
C LEU A 23 -10.43 15.56 5.21
N PHE A 24 -10.58 16.03 3.98
CA PHE A 24 -10.37 17.43 3.62
C PHE A 24 -11.33 18.36 4.37
N PHE A 25 -12.63 18.06 4.37
CA PHE A 25 -13.63 18.85 5.11
C PHE A 25 -13.45 18.72 6.62
N GLY A 26 -13.12 17.53 7.12
CA GLY A 26 -12.80 17.32 8.53
C GLY A 26 -11.62 18.17 8.99
N GLY A 27 -10.53 18.19 8.21
CA GLY A 27 -9.37 19.05 8.45
C GLY A 27 -9.69 20.54 8.38
N PHE A 28 -10.61 20.93 7.48
CA PHE A 28 -11.09 22.32 7.35
C PHE A 28 -11.89 22.76 8.58
N VAL A 29 -12.84 21.94 9.03
CA VAL A 29 -13.66 22.22 10.22
C VAL A 29 -12.79 22.30 11.48
N LEU A 30 -11.85 21.36 11.65
CA LEU A 30 -10.90 21.35 12.77
C LEU A 30 -10.02 22.60 12.80
N ARG A 31 -9.72 23.18 11.64
CA ARG A 31 -8.95 24.43 11.54
C ARG A 31 -9.75 25.69 11.87
N CYS A 32 -11.07 25.66 11.68
CA CYS A 32 -11.96 26.79 11.95
C CYS A 32 -12.41 26.92 13.41
N HIS A 33 -12.23 25.89 14.25
CA HIS A 33 -12.73 25.88 15.62
C HIS A 33 -11.76 26.54 16.61
N ASP A 34 -10.61 25.92 16.90
CA ASP A 34 -9.70 26.37 17.97
C ASP A 34 -8.21 26.33 17.59
N PRO A 35 -7.36 27.18 18.22
CA PRO A 35 -5.92 27.22 17.95
C PRO A 35 -5.17 25.92 18.31
N ASP A 36 -5.64 25.15 19.29
CA ASP A 36 -5.05 23.85 19.69
C ASP A 36 -5.39 22.73 18.70
N LEU A 37 -6.61 22.75 18.14
CA LEU A 37 -7.06 21.80 17.10
C LEU A 37 -6.38 22.03 15.75
N ARG A 38 -5.68 23.16 15.59
CA ARG A 38 -4.96 23.52 14.36
C ARG A 38 -3.81 22.58 14.04
N ILE A 39 -3.17 22.01 15.06
CA ILE A 39 -2.10 21.00 14.90
C ILE A 39 -2.70 19.70 14.37
N VAL A 40 -3.83 19.29 14.93
CA VAL A 40 -4.59 18.12 14.47
C VAL A 40 -5.03 18.33 13.02
N GLY A 41 -5.63 19.48 12.68
CA GLY A 41 -6.01 19.80 11.31
C GLY A 41 -4.85 19.75 10.30
N ARG A 42 -3.64 20.17 10.69
CA ARG A 42 -2.43 20.03 9.86
C ARG A 42 -2.09 18.56 9.58
N ILE A 43 -2.17 17.69 10.58
CA ILE A 43 -1.94 16.24 10.42
C ILE A 43 -2.97 15.66 9.45
N PHE A 44 -4.24 16.03 9.56
CA PHE A 44 -5.29 15.61 8.64
C PHE A 44 -4.98 15.99 7.19
N TYR A 45 -4.51 17.22 6.92
CA TYR A 45 -4.11 17.61 5.56
C TYR A 45 -2.85 16.87 5.06
N CYS A 46 -1.89 16.58 5.95
CA CYS A 46 -0.73 15.76 5.60
C CYS A 46 -1.12 14.31 5.26
N LEU A 47 -2.19 13.78 5.82
CA LEU A 47 -2.73 12.47 5.43
C LEU A 47 -3.59 12.57 4.16
N ASP A 48 -4.36 13.65 4.01
CA ASP A 48 -5.21 13.90 2.84
C ASP A 48 -4.42 13.95 1.52
N ILE A 49 -3.24 14.59 1.51
CA ILE A 49 -2.39 14.67 0.31
C ILE A 49 -1.98 13.28 -0.22
N ILE A 50 -1.83 12.27 0.65
CA ILE A 50 -1.52 10.91 0.24
C ILE A 50 -2.67 10.35 -0.61
N PHE A 51 -3.92 10.56 -0.20
CA PHE A 51 -5.09 10.12 -0.95
C PHE A 51 -5.22 10.85 -2.30
N TRP A 52 -4.90 12.15 -2.34
CA TRP A 52 -4.80 12.88 -3.60
C TRP A 52 -3.71 12.35 -4.52
N TYR A 53 -2.57 11.89 -3.99
CA TYR A 53 -1.53 11.23 -4.79
C TYR A 53 -1.95 9.84 -5.29
N LEU A 54 -2.69 9.06 -4.49
CA LEU A 54 -3.30 7.81 -4.96
C LEU A 54 -4.23 8.08 -6.15
N ARG A 55 -5.05 9.15 -6.09
CA ARG A 55 -5.86 9.61 -7.23
C ARG A 55 -5.03 10.06 -8.43
N LEU A 56 -3.84 10.59 -8.20
CA LEU A 56 -2.97 11.00 -9.29
C LEU A 56 -2.37 9.78 -10.02
N LEU A 57 -2.03 8.71 -9.29
CA LEU A 57 -1.60 7.43 -9.88
C LEU A 57 -2.68 6.85 -10.81
N ASP A 58 -3.94 6.98 -10.41
CA ASP A 58 -5.10 6.57 -11.19
C ASP A 58 -5.19 7.28 -12.53
N LEU A 59 -4.87 8.57 -12.57
CA LEU A 59 -4.82 9.34 -13.80
C LEU A 59 -3.63 8.89 -14.69
N PHE A 60 -2.49 8.56 -14.08
CA PHE A 60 -1.36 7.99 -14.81
C PHE A 60 -1.63 6.60 -15.39
N THR A 61 -2.63 5.86 -14.90
CA THR A 61 -3.02 4.58 -15.51
C THR A 61 -3.49 4.72 -16.96
N VAL A 62 -3.94 5.92 -17.36
CA VAL A 62 -4.37 6.22 -18.74
C VAL A 62 -3.19 6.55 -19.66
N HIS A 63 -2.04 6.91 -19.09
CA HIS A 63 -0.84 7.30 -19.86
C HIS A 63 -0.22 6.11 -20.61
N GLN A 64 0.32 6.35 -21.82
CA GLN A 64 0.78 5.28 -22.71
C GLN A 64 1.99 4.49 -22.23
N HIS A 65 2.91 5.16 -21.54
CA HIS A 65 4.14 4.53 -21.07
C HIS A 65 4.05 4.07 -19.62
N VAL A 66 3.13 4.60 -18.81
CA VAL A 66 3.07 4.34 -17.37
C VAL A 66 1.88 3.42 -17.04
N GLY A 67 0.80 3.53 -17.80
CA GLY A 67 -0.43 2.76 -17.60
C GLY A 67 -0.24 1.24 -17.56
N PRO A 68 0.37 0.62 -18.59
CA PRO A 68 0.58 -0.84 -18.61
C PRO A 68 1.41 -1.37 -17.43
N TYR A 69 2.33 -0.56 -16.89
CA TYR A 69 3.16 -0.92 -15.73
C TYR A 69 2.37 -0.85 -14.43
N LEU A 70 1.58 0.21 -14.23
CA LEU A 70 0.71 0.36 -13.05
C LEU A 70 -0.36 -0.74 -13.01
N THR A 71 -0.99 -1.07 -14.14
CA THR A 71 -2.00 -2.14 -14.20
C THR A 71 -1.40 -3.52 -13.94
N MET A 72 -0.16 -3.74 -14.34
CA MET A 72 0.57 -4.96 -14.00
C MET A 72 0.86 -5.02 -12.50
N LEU A 73 1.39 -3.93 -11.91
CA LEU A 73 1.69 -3.85 -10.48
C LEU A 73 0.45 -4.11 -9.62
N THR A 74 -0.67 -3.47 -9.91
CA THR A 74 -1.91 -3.63 -9.13
C THR A 74 -2.47 -5.06 -9.23
N LYS A 75 -2.36 -5.72 -10.39
CA LYS A 75 -2.80 -7.11 -10.55
C LYS A 75 -1.89 -8.11 -9.83
N MET A 76 -0.62 -7.77 -9.63
CA MET A 76 0.34 -8.61 -8.90
C MET A 76 0.06 -8.66 -7.41
N THR A 77 -0.19 -7.51 -6.81
CA THR A 77 -0.24 -7.36 -5.35
C THR A 77 -1.30 -8.27 -4.71
N THR A 78 -2.42 -8.51 -5.38
CA THR A 78 -3.49 -9.39 -4.86
C THR A 78 -3.03 -10.84 -4.69
N ASN A 79 -2.20 -11.36 -5.60
CA ASN A 79 -1.67 -12.72 -5.49
C ASN A 79 -0.51 -12.81 -4.48
N MET A 80 0.23 -11.72 -4.30
CA MET A 80 1.34 -11.66 -3.36
C MET A 80 0.90 -11.42 -1.91
N PHE A 81 -0.36 -11.05 -1.66
CA PHE A 81 -0.88 -10.85 -0.31
C PHE A 81 -0.71 -12.07 0.60
N ASN A 82 -0.88 -13.29 0.06
CA ASN A 82 -0.67 -14.53 0.81
C ASN A 82 0.78 -14.70 1.27
N VAL A 83 1.74 -14.26 0.48
CA VAL A 83 3.17 -14.28 0.85
C VAL A 83 3.44 -13.26 1.97
N VAL A 84 2.85 -12.07 1.89
CA VAL A 84 2.99 -11.03 2.93
C VAL A 84 2.46 -11.56 4.27
N ILE A 85 1.37 -12.32 4.27
CA ILE A 85 0.86 -12.99 5.49
C ILE A 85 1.91 -13.96 6.04
N MET A 86 2.51 -14.80 5.20
CA MET A 86 3.55 -15.74 5.65
C MET A 86 4.78 -15.01 6.22
N MET A 87 5.22 -13.93 5.58
CA MET A 87 6.28 -13.06 6.08
C MET A 87 5.94 -12.47 7.45
N ALA A 88 4.71 -11.97 7.62
CA ALA A 88 4.24 -11.41 8.89
C ALA A 88 4.22 -12.45 10.02
N ILE A 89 3.81 -13.70 9.73
CA ILE A 89 3.82 -14.80 10.71
C ILE A 89 5.25 -15.08 11.19
N VAL A 90 6.20 -15.22 10.27
CA VAL A 90 7.61 -15.47 10.60
C VAL A 90 8.21 -14.30 11.40
N LEU A 91 7.92 -13.07 10.98
CA LEU A 91 8.35 -11.84 11.64
C LEU A 91 7.86 -11.76 13.09
N VAL A 92 6.55 -11.95 13.32
CA VAL A 92 5.97 -11.88 14.68
C VAL A 92 6.51 -13.01 15.55
N THR A 93 6.69 -14.21 15.00
CA THR A 93 7.22 -15.36 15.75
C THR A 93 8.63 -15.06 16.28
N PHE A 94 9.51 -14.53 15.43
CA PHE A 94 10.86 -14.14 15.84
C PHE A 94 10.83 -12.94 16.79
N GLY A 95 10.05 -11.90 16.49
CA GLY A 95 9.95 -10.70 17.32
C GLY A 95 9.50 -10.97 18.75
N VAL A 96 8.46 -11.79 18.93
CA VAL A 96 7.98 -12.20 20.26
C VAL A 96 9.05 -13.01 20.99
N SER A 97 9.70 -13.94 20.29
CA SER A 97 10.73 -14.79 20.89
C SER A 97 11.95 -13.98 21.35
N ARG A 98 12.42 -13.04 20.53
CA ARG A 98 13.55 -12.15 20.88
C ARG A 98 13.21 -11.29 22.09
N LYS A 99 12.06 -10.63 22.08
CA LYS A 99 11.69 -9.70 23.16
C LYS A 99 11.42 -10.43 24.48
N ALA A 100 10.86 -11.63 24.43
CA ALA A 100 10.66 -12.48 25.61
C ALA A 100 11.98 -12.95 26.25
N ILE A 101 13.04 -13.18 25.46
CA ILE A 101 14.36 -13.58 25.97
C ILE A 101 15.12 -12.39 26.56
N LEU A 102 15.07 -11.22 25.89
CA LEU A 102 15.85 -10.04 26.28
C LEU A 102 15.22 -9.21 27.39
N SER A 103 13.89 -9.20 27.51
CA SER A 103 13.16 -8.33 28.47
C SER A 103 12.02 -9.09 29.16
N PRO A 104 12.32 -10.04 30.06
CA PRO A 104 11.31 -10.92 30.66
C PRO A 104 10.33 -10.22 31.62
N GLU A 105 10.72 -9.10 32.23
CA GLU A 105 9.93 -8.40 33.26
C GLU A 105 9.24 -7.12 32.75
N GLU A 106 9.19 -6.89 31.44
CA GLU A 106 8.62 -5.66 30.88
C GLU A 106 7.07 -5.70 30.88
N PRO A 107 6.38 -4.67 31.41
CA PRO A 107 4.93 -4.66 31.47
C PRO A 107 4.29 -4.51 30.08
N PRO A 108 3.05 -5.03 29.87
CA PRO A 108 2.37 -4.95 28.59
C PRO A 108 2.10 -3.48 28.21
N SER A 109 2.76 -3.02 27.15
CA SER A 109 2.69 -1.64 26.67
C SER A 109 2.58 -1.59 25.14
N TRP A 110 2.03 -0.50 24.61
CA TRP A 110 1.96 -0.27 23.16
C TRP A 110 3.34 -0.07 22.52
N THR A 111 4.32 0.37 23.31
CA THR A 111 5.74 0.42 22.92
C THR A 111 6.30 -0.99 22.76
N LEU A 112 6.05 -1.89 23.72
CA LEU A 112 6.47 -3.28 23.62
C LEU A 112 5.92 -3.98 22.37
N ALA A 113 4.62 -3.81 22.10
CA ALA A 113 3.98 -4.39 20.91
C ALA A 113 4.54 -3.81 19.60
N ARG A 114 4.93 -2.53 19.59
CA ARG A 114 5.60 -1.90 18.45
C ARG A 114 6.98 -2.53 18.25
N ASP A 115 7.78 -2.63 19.31
CA ASP A 115 9.16 -3.09 19.19
C ASP A 115 9.22 -4.55 18.70
N VAL A 116 8.31 -5.41 19.18
CA VAL A 116 8.13 -6.79 18.70
C VAL A 116 7.93 -6.89 17.18
N VAL A 117 7.27 -5.92 16.56
CA VAL A 117 6.98 -5.96 15.11
C VAL A 117 8.01 -5.16 14.31
N PHE A 118 8.34 -3.96 14.78
CA PHE A 118 9.13 -3.02 14.00
C PHE A 118 10.62 -3.34 14.04
N GLU A 119 11.17 -3.85 15.14
CA GLU A 119 12.58 -4.21 15.17
C GLU A 119 12.93 -5.32 14.16
N PRO A 120 12.27 -6.50 14.15
CA PRO A 120 12.56 -7.53 13.14
C PRO A 120 12.17 -7.11 11.73
N TYR A 121 11.26 -6.14 11.56
CA TYR A 121 10.94 -5.52 10.27
C TYR A 121 12.13 -4.72 9.72
N TRP A 122 12.71 -3.82 10.50
CA TRP A 122 13.88 -3.02 10.09
C TRP A 122 15.07 -3.92 9.77
N MET A 123 15.18 -5.04 10.47
CA MET A 123 16.19 -6.05 10.22
C MET A 123 16.14 -6.66 8.80
N ILE A 124 14.95 -6.78 8.21
CA ILE A 124 14.79 -7.25 6.83
C ILE A 124 15.47 -6.29 5.84
N PHE A 125 15.47 -4.99 6.15
CA PHE A 125 16.07 -3.94 5.33
C PHE A 125 17.57 -3.76 5.58
N GLY A 126 18.18 -4.55 6.47
CA GLY A 126 19.61 -4.51 6.75
C GLY A 126 20.00 -3.66 7.97
N GLU A 127 19.03 -3.06 8.67
CA GLU A 127 19.27 -2.41 9.96
C GLU A 127 19.39 -3.48 11.05
N VAL A 128 20.61 -3.92 11.30
CA VAL A 128 20.91 -4.85 12.38
C VAL A 128 21.16 -4.02 13.64
N TYR A 129 20.34 -4.20 14.68
CA TYR A 129 20.52 -3.58 15.99
C TYR A 129 21.77 -4.16 16.68
N ALA A 130 22.95 -3.71 16.23
CA ALA A 130 24.25 -4.22 16.62
C ALA A 130 24.57 -3.96 18.10
N GLY A 131 23.97 -2.92 18.70
CA GLY A 131 24.16 -2.57 20.11
C GLY A 131 23.82 -3.68 21.10
N GLU A 132 22.96 -4.63 20.74
CA GLU A 132 22.63 -5.81 21.57
C GLU A 132 23.41 -7.08 21.18
N ILE A 133 23.97 -7.13 19.97
CA ILE A 133 24.77 -8.26 19.47
C ILE A 133 26.23 -8.15 19.95
N ASP A 134 26.76 -6.93 19.95
CA ASP A 134 28.14 -6.63 20.35
C ASP A 134 28.37 -6.92 21.84
N GLY A 135 27.35 -6.73 22.68
CA GLY A 135 27.40 -7.11 24.10
C GLY A 135 27.64 -8.61 24.32
N TRP A 136 27.14 -9.48 23.42
CA TRP A 136 27.39 -10.92 23.49
C TRP A 136 28.68 -11.33 22.80
N LEU A 137 29.03 -10.73 21.65
CA LEU A 137 30.31 -11.02 20.97
C LEU A 137 31.50 -10.67 21.88
N LEU A 138 31.43 -9.55 22.59
CA LEU A 138 32.41 -9.19 23.62
C LEU A 138 32.40 -10.16 24.80
N ALA A 139 31.24 -10.67 25.22
CA ALA A 139 31.13 -11.67 26.28
C ALA A 139 31.64 -13.08 25.87
N PHE A 140 31.61 -13.42 24.58
CA PHE A 140 32.14 -14.69 24.05
C PHE A 140 33.64 -14.62 23.76
N HIS A 141 34.15 -13.47 23.30
CA HIS A 141 35.57 -13.32 22.96
C HIS A 141 36.45 -12.99 24.17
N PHE A 142 35.87 -12.43 25.23
CA PHE A 142 36.56 -12.13 26.48
C PHE A 142 35.94 -13.00 27.58
N GLU A 143 36.67 -13.98 28.12
CA GLU A 143 36.34 -14.63 29.39
C GLU A 143 36.46 -13.60 30.54
N ILE A 144 35.61 -12.58 30.55
CA ILE A 144 35.40 -11.73 31.73
C ILE A 144 34.20 -12.31 32.47
N HIS A 145 34.53 -13.13 33.45
CA HIS A 145 33.79 -13.14 34.70
C HIS A 145 33.69 -11.68 35.19
N ASP A 146 32.49 -11.11 35.13
CA ASP A 146 31.90 -10.21 36.13
C ASP A 146 31.46 -8.79 35.69
N LYS A 147 31.95 -8.13 34.62
CA LYS A 147 31.65 -6.67 34.48
C LYS A 147 31.40 -6.02 33.11
N LEU A 148 31.03 -6.75 32.05
CA LEU A 148 30.70 -6.09 30.76
C LEU A 148 29.42 -6.56 30.06
N GLN A 149 28.50 -7.19 30.81
CA GLN A 149 27.21 -7.62 30.28
C GLN A 149 26.21 -6.43 30.24
N THR A 150 26.56 -5.32 29.59
CA THR A 150 25.63 -4.21 29.42
C THR A 150 24.78 -4.45 28.18
N CYS A 151 23.57 -4.96 28.38
CA CYS A 151 22.47 -4.76 27.44
C CYS A 151 22.20 -3.25 27.28
N ALA A 152 21.43 -2.82 26.28
CA ALA A 152 21.27 -1.43 25.81
C ALA A 152 20.90 -0.34 26.85
N ASP A 153 20.78 -0.69 28.14
CA ASP A 153 20.50 0.21 29.27
C ASP A 153 21.35 -0.10 30.53
N ASN A 154 22.63 -0.47 30.39
CA ASN A 154 23.57 -0.69 31.52
C ASN A 154 23.12 -1.74 32.57
N GLN A 155 22.11 -2.57 32.26
CA GLN A 155 21.61 -3.64 33.12
C GLN A 155 22.22 -5.00 32.77
N PRO A 156 22.40 -5.90 33.76
CA PRO A 156 22.89 -7.26 33.52
C PRO A 156 21.90 -8.02 32.64
N CYS A 157 22.37 -8.54 31.50
CA CYS A 157 21.53 -9.29 30.58
C CYS A 157 20.99 -10.59 31.22
N PRO A 158 19.74 -10.99 30.94
CA PRO A 158 19.15 -12.22 31.46
C PRO A 158 19.85 -13.48 30.91
N PRO A 159 19.87 -14.59 31.69
CA PRO A 159 20.42 -15.86 31.25
C PRO A 159 19.58 -16.41 30.08
N GLY A 160 20.15 -16.43 28.87
CA GLY A 160 19.44 -16.84 27.65
C GLY A 160 19.73 -15.98 26.42
N SER A 161 20.36 -14.81 26.60
CA SER A 161 20.70 -13.88 25.50
C SER A 161 21.58 -14.49 24.40
N PHE A 162 22.26 -15.60 24.65
CA PHE A 162 23.08 -16.32 23.67
C PHE A 162 22.24 -17.02 22.58
N ILE A 163 20.96 -17.29 22.84
CA ILE A 163 20.04 -17.96 21.89
C ILE A 163 19.58 -16.97 20.81
N THR A 164 19.44 -15.69 21.18
CA THR A 164 18.98 -14.61 20.30
C THR A 164 19.77 -14.48 19.00
N PRO A 165 21.12 -14.43 18.97
CA PRO A 165 21.87 -14.34 17.72
C PRO A 165 21.71 -15.58 16.82
N PHE A 166 21.54 -16.78 17.41
CA PHE A 166 21.26 -17.99 16.64
C PHE A 166 19.86 -17.94 16.00
N LEU A 167 18.84 -17.59 16.79
CA LEU A 167 17.47 -17.38 16.29
C LEU A 167 17.43 -16.33 15.19
N GLN A 168 18.21 -15.26 15.34
CA GLN A 168 18.35 -14.19 14.37
C GLN A 168 18.95 -14.67 13.05
N ALA A 169 19.99 -15.51 13.09
CA ALA A 169 20.59 -16.09 11.88
C ALA A 169 19.58 -16.99 11.13
N VAL A 170 18.85 -17.84 11.86
CA VAL A 170 17.81 -18.72 11.28
C VAL A 170 16.66 -17.88 10.70
N TYR A 171 16.23 -16.84 11.41
CA TYR A 171 15.19 -15.91 10.96
C TYR A 171 15.59 -15.24 9.64
N LEU A 172 16.77 -14.61 9.59
CA LEU A 172 17.27 -13.96 8.37
C LEU A 172 17.39 -14.95 7.20
N PHE A 173 17.81 -16.18 7.47
CA PHE A 173 17.92 -17.21 6.42
C PHE A 173 16.55 -17.57 5.83
N VAL A 174 15.57 -17.87 6.68
CA VAL A 174 14.19 -18.20 6.25
C VAL A 174 13.57 -17.00 5.54
N GLN A 175 13.72 -15.81 6.11
CA GLN A 175 13.20 -14.57 5.55
C GLN A 175 13.82 -14.23 4.18
N TYR A 176 15.13 -14.46 4.02
CA TYR A 176 15.82 -14.31 2.75
C TYR A 176 15.29 -15.28 1.69
N ILE A 177 15.09 -16.57 2.04
CA ILE A 177 14.49 -17.56 1.13
C ILE A 177 13.09 -17.12 0.69
N ILE A 178 12.25 -16.68 1.63
CA ILE A 178 10.90 -16.19 1.33
C ILE A 178 10.97 -14.98 0.40
N MET A 179 11.81 -13.99 0.71
CA MET A 179 11.96 -12.77 -0.08
C MET A 179 12.43 -13.06 -1.51
N VAL A 180 13.47 -13.89 -1.68
CA VAL A 180 14.01 -14.23 -3.00
C VAL A 180 13.00 -15.02 -3.83
N ASN A 181 12.33 -16.02 -3.24
CA ASN A 181 11.30 -16.80 -3.95
C ASN A 181 10.15 -15.92 -4.44
N THR A 182 9.76 -14.96 -3.61
CA THR A 182 8.73 -13.97 -3.93
C THR A 182 9.18 -13.04 -5.03
N LEU A 183 10.43 -12.55 -4.98
CA LEU A 183 10.99 -11.68 -6.01
C LEU A 183 11.10 -12.40 -7.37
N ILE A 184 11.51 -13.68 -7.37
CA ILE A 184 11.53 -14.51 -8.59
C ILE A 184 10.12 -14.69 -9.14
N ALA A 185 9.15 -15.01 -8.28
CA ALA A 185 7.74 -15.10 -8.69
C ALA A 185 7.23 -13.76 -9.24
N PHE A 186 7.68 -12.65 -8.65
CA PHE A 186 7.33 -11.31 -9.10
C PHE A 186 7.82 -11.08 -10.54
N PHE A 187 9.12 -11.27 -10.80
CA PHE A 187 9.66 -11.08 -12.14
C PHE A 187 9.04 -12.01 -13.18
N LYS A 188 8.78 -13.28 -12.84
CA LYS A 188 8.11 -14.23 -13.74
C LYS A 188 6.72 -13.76 -14.14
N TYR A 189 5.93 -13.29 -13.16
CA TYR A 189 4.60 -12.79 -13.45
C TYR A 189 4.65 -11.46 -14.23
N VAL A 190 5.59 -10.56 -13.93
CA VAL A 190 5.79 -9.32 -14.70
C VAL A 190 5.98 -9.63 -16.18
N VAL A 191 6.85 -10.59 -16.49
CA VAL A 191 7.11 -11.02 -17.87
C VAL A 191 5.86 -11.60 -18.53
N PHE A 192 5.12 -12.45 -17.82
CA PHE A 192 3.86 -13.02 -18.31
C PHE A 192 2.81 -11.93 -18.58
N MET A 193 2.58 -11.05 -17.60
CA MET A 193 1.56 -10.01 -17.68
C MET A 193 1.88 -8.90 -18.65
N LYS A 194 3.14 -8.65 -19.02
CA LYS A 194 3.46 -7.65 -20.04
C LYS A 194 2.69 -7.87 -21.34
N SER A 195 2.52 -9.13 -21.76
CA SER A 195 1.79 -9.50 -22.99
C SER A 195 0.27 -9.30 -22.91
N ILE A 196 -0.31 -9.34 -21.70
CA ILE A 196 -1.75 -9.23 -21.43
C ILE A 196 -2.12 -7.77 -21.07
N SER A 197 -1.25 -7.10 -20.30
CA SER A 197 -1.43 -5.73 -19.82
C SER A 197 -1.51 -4.73 -20.96
N ASP A 198 -0.72 -4.90 -22.03
CA ASP A 198 -0.76 -4.02 -23.21
C ASP A 198 -2.12 -4.06 -23.92
N LYS A 199 -2.74 -5.24 -24.02
CA LYS A 199 -4.08 -5.40 -24.63
C LYS A 199 -5.15 -4.77 -23.75
N ILE A 200 -5.08 -5.02 -22.44
CA ILE A 200 -6.00 -4.45 -21.44
C ILE A 200 -5.89 -2.92 -21.40
N TRP A 201 -4.68 -2.40 -21.42
CA TRP A 201 -4.43 -0.96 -21.40
C TRP A 201 -4.97 -0.28 -22.67
N LYS A 202 -4.79 -0.88 -23.86
CA LYS A 202 -5.39 -0.37 -25.11
C LYS A 202 -6.91 -0.30 -25.03
N CYS A 203 -7.55 -1.34 -24.50
CA CYS A 203 -9.00 -1.38 -24.28
C CYS A 203 -9.46 -0.33 -23.25
N ASN A 204 -8.75 -0.21 -22.12
CA ASN A 204 -9.03 0.81 -21.11
C ASN A 204 -8.88 2.23 -21.67
N ARG A 205 -7.82 2.50 -22.42
CA ARG A 205 -7.61 3.80 -23.09
C ARG A 205 -8.75 4.11 -24.05
N TYR A 206 -9.18 3.14 -24.86
CA TYR A 206 -10.32 3.32 -25.76
C TYR A 206 -11.60 3.70 -24.99
N ARG A 207 -11.93 2.96 -23.92
CA ARG A 207 -13.07 3.27 -23.05
C ARG A 207 -12.99 4.67 -22.45
N TYR A 208 -11.81 5.07 -21.96
CA TYR A 208 -11.61 6.41 -21.41
C TYR A 208 -11.81 7.50 -22.47
N ILE A 209 -11.17 7.39 -23.63
CA ILE A 209 -11.33 8.35 -24.73
C ILE A 209 -12.81 8.47 -25.10
N MET A 210 -13.51 7.35 -25.26
CA MET A 210 -14.93 7.32 -25.61
C MET A 210 -15.85 7.94 -24.54
N THR A 211 -15.41 7.93 -23.28
CA THR A 211 -16.13 8.58 -22.17
C THR A 211 -15.86 10.08 -22.14
N TYR A 212 -14.62 10.51 -22.40
CA TYR A 212 -14.24 11.92 -22.42
C TYR A 212 -14.76 12.67 -23.64
N GLN A 213 -14.88 12.01 -24.80
CA GLN A 213 -15.49 12.60 -26.01
C GLN A 213 -16.96 13.03 -25.80
N GLY A 214 -17.66 12.41 -24.85
CA GLY A 214 -19.05 12.78 -24.50
C GLY A 214 -19.18 13.81 -23.37
N LYS A 215 -18.07 14.27 -22.78
CA LYS A 215 -18.07 15.27 -21.71
C LYS A 215 -17.85 16.67 -22.28
N PRO A 216 -18.39 17.72 -21.62
CA PRO A 216 -18.13 19.09 -22.03
C PRO A 216 -16.62 19.40 -22.02
N TRP A 217 -16.19 20.22 -22.97
CA TRP A 217 -14.80 20.46 -23.36
C TRP A 217 -13.91 21.14 -22.30
N LEU A 218 -14.46 21.67 -21.21
CA LEU A 218 -13.73 22.52 -20.28
C LEU A 218 -12.96 21.71 -19.21
N PRO A 219 -11.72 22.11 -18.86
CA PRO A 219 -10.94 21.44 -17.83
C PRO A 219 -11.59 21.60 -16.44
N PRO A 220 -11.25 20.72 -15.47
CA PRO A 220 -11.90 20.64 -14.16
C PRO A 220 -12.19 21.97 -13.44
N PRO A 221 -11.30 22.99 -13.42
CA PRO A 221 -11.61 24.27 -12.76
C PRO A 221 -12.75 25.06 -13.42
N PHE A 222 -13.06 24.84 -14.70
CA PHE A 222 -14.09 25.57 -15.44
C PHE A 222 -15.34 24.73 -15.74
N ILE A 223 -15.41 23.51 -15.19
CA ILE A 223 -16.54 22.60 -15.42
C ILE A 223 -17.86 23.12 -14.81
N VAL A 224 -17.77 23.94 -13.77
CA VAL A 224 -18.92 24.59 -13.12
C VAL A 224 -19.69 25.46 -14.12
N PHE A 225 -18.97 26.21 -14.97
CA PHE A 225 -19.59 27.04 -16.01
C PHE A 225 -20.30 26.19 -17.07
N SER A 226 -19.73 25.05 -17.46
CA SER A 226 -20.38 24.14 -18.41
C SER A 226 -21.60 23.45 -17.81
N HIS A 227 -21.59 23.11 -16.52
CA HIS A 227 -22.77 22.59 -15.86
C HIS A 227 -23.85 23.66 -15.71
N LEU A 228 -23.49 24.91 -15.43
CA LEU A 228 -24.42 26.03 -15.44
C LEU A 228 -25.11 26.18 -16.80
N THR A 229 -24.37 26.17 -17.91
CA THR A 229 -24.94 26.32 -19.26
C THR A 229 -25.77 25.12 -19.69
N LEU A 230 -25.39 23.89 -19.31
CA LEU A 230 -26.17 22.68 -19.56
C LEU A 230 -27.44 22.59 -18.70
N SER A 231 -27.38 23.03 -17.43
CA SER A 231 -28.56 23.12 -16.56
C SER A 231 -29.56 24.16 -17.08
N ILE A 232 -29.07 25.30 -17.57
CA ILE A 232 -29.90 26.32 -18.22
C ILE A 232 -30.48 25.79 -19.54
N ALA A 233 -29.70 25.08 -20.35
CA ALA A 233 -30.15 24.51 -21.62
C ALA A 233 -31.15 23.34 -21.45
N SER A 234 -31.01 22.51 -20.41
CA SER A 234 -31.92 21.39 -20.13
C SER A 234 -33.27 21.82 -19.56
N ILE A 235 -33.32 22.97 -18.87
CA ILE A 235 -34.58 23.66 -18.54
C ILE A 235 -35.28 24.16 -19.83
N CYS A 236 -34.52 24.47 -20.88
CA CYS A 236 -35.05 25.03 -22.13
C CYS A 236 -35.35 23.99 -23.24
N LYS A 237 -34.70 22.82 -23.27
CA LYS A 237 -34.98 21.74 -24.25
C LYS A 237 -34.63 20.33 -23.73
N PRO A 238 -35.55 19.35 -23.78
CA PRO A 238 -35.19 17.94 -23.66
C PRO A 238 -34.70 17.40 -25.01
N GLN A 239 -33.47 16.91 -25.09
CA GLN A 239 -32.89 16.35 -26.33
C GLN A 239 -32.77 14.82 -26.25
N PRO A 240 -33.08 14.07 -27.34
CA PRO A 240 -33.12 12.61 -27.30
C PRO A 240 -31.74 11.97 -27.47
N ARG A 241 -31.47 10.90 -26.72
CA ARG A 241 -30.23 10.10 -26.73
C ARG A 241 -30.24 9.10 -27.89
N LYS A 242 -29.37 9.27 -28.87
CA LYS A 242 -29.15 8.31 -29.99
C LYS A 242 -27.71 7.76 -30.07
N TYR A 243 -26.88 8.02 -29.05
CA TYR A 243 -25.43 7.72 -29.03
C TYR A 243 -25.06 6.48 -28.18
N GLU A 244 -26.03 5.80 -27.56
CA GLU A 244 -25.76 4.66 -26.65
C GLU A 244 -25.53 3.33 -27.38
N GLN A 245 -26.03 3.15 -28.61
CA GLN A 245 -26.11 1.83 -29.25
C GLN A 245 -24.76 1.36 -29.86
N ASP A 246 -23.93 2.25 -30.41
CA ASP A 246 -22.59 1.92 -30.90
C ASP A 246 -21.56 1.70 -29.77
N LYS A 247 -21.78 2.35 -28.61
CA LYS A 247 -20.94 2.17 -27.40
C LYS A 247 -21.07 0.77 -26.81
N GLN A 248 -22.27 0.19 -26.88
CA GLN A 248 -22.56 -1.14 -26.32
C GLN A 248 -21.82 -2.27 -27.08
N CYS A 249 -21.61 -2.12 -28.39
CA CYS A 249 -20.99 -3.13 -29.25
C CYS A 249 -19.46 -3.22 -29.06
N GLY A 250 -18.76 -2.08 -28.94
CA GLY A 250 -17.32 -2.07 -28.69
C GLY A 250 -16.93 -2.43 -27.24
N LEU A 251 -17.80 -2.15 -26.26
CA LEU A 251 -17.57 -2.57 -24.87
C LEU A 251 -17.76 -4.07 -24.68
N SER A 252 -18.68 -4.72 -25.40
CA SER A 252 -18.94 -6.17 -25.26
C SER A 252 -17.75 -7.01 -25.74
N GLU A 253 -17.07 -6.63 -26.82
CA GLU A 253 -15.84 -7.28 -27.29
C GLU A 253 -14.69 -7.09 -26.29
N CYS A 254 -14.50 -5.87 -25.79
CA CYS A 254 -13.50 -5.55 -24.76
C CYS A 254 -13.73 -6.35 -23.45
N LEU A 255 -14.99 -6.50 -23.02
CA LEU A 255 -15.39 -7.34 -21.88
C LEU A 255 -15.13 -8.82 -22.14
N SER A 256 -15.40 -9.31 -23.36
CA SER A 256 -15.13 -10.70 -23.75
C SER A 256 -13.62 -11.03 -23.68
N TYR A 257 -12.75 -10.11 -24.14
CA TYR A 257 -11.30 -10.26 -24.00
C TYR A 257 -10.82 -10.19 -22.53
N TYR A 258 -11.46 -9.39 -21.69
CA TYR A 258 -11.16 -9.32 -20.26
C TYR A 258 -11.53 -10.62 -19.53
N ILE A 259 -12.62 -11.27 -19.95
CA ILE A 259 -13.09 -12.57 -19.44
C ILE A 259 -12.15 -13.71 -19.89
N PHE A 260 -11.57 -13.63 -21.09
CA PHE A 260 -10.72 -14.69 -21.66
C PHE A 260 -9.24 -14.61 -21.23
N ALA A 261 -8.76 -13.44 -20.80
CA ALA A 261 -7.38 -13.23 -20.37
C ALA A 261 -7.14 -13.53 -18.87
N GLN A 262 -8.10 -14.14 -18.15
CA GLN A 262 -8.12 -14.25 -16.69
C GLN A 262 -8.75 -15.55 -16.16
#